data_AF-A0A7C3KJD5-F1
#
_entry.id   AF-A0A7C3KJD5-F1
#
_cell.length_a   1.000
_cell.length_b   1.000
_cell.length_c   1.000
_cell.angle_alpha   90.00
_cell.angle_beta   90.00
_cell.angle_gamma   90.00
#
_symmetry.space_group_name_H-M   'P 1'
#
loop_
_entity.id
_entity.type
_entity.pdbx_description
1 polymer ?
#
loop_
_entity_poly.entity_id
_entity_poly.type
_entity_poly.pdbx_seq_one_letter_code
_entity_poly.pdbx_strand_id
1 'polypeptide(L)' 'MHNFRVPFDNNQAERDIRMMKLKQTISGGFRSAVGAQFFDSIRGYLSTLKKQGHPLLDALEQLFLGHPISLNLQAE' A
#
# COMPACT_ATOMS: atom_id res chain seq x y z
N MET A 1 4.38 2.66 24.58
CA MET A 1 3.21 3.33 23.97
C MET A 1 2.24 3.65 25.10
N HIS A 2 2.13 4.92 25.53
CA HIS A 2 1.54 5.31 26.83
C HIS A 2 0.48 6.42 26.73
N ASN A 3 -0.40 6.37 25.74
CA ASN A 3 -1.54 7.29 25.69
C ASN A 3 -2.86 6.50 25.57
N PHE A 4 -3.54 6.33 26.71
CA PHE A 4 -4.82 5.63 26.82
C PHE A 4 -6.00 6.37 26.17
N ARG A 5 -5.79 7.60 25.65
CA ARG A 5 -6.79 8.34 24.88
C ARG A 5 -6.84 7.95 23.40
N VAL A 6 -5.83 7.22 22.90
CA VAL A 6 -5.90 6.68 21.54
C VAL A 6 -6.78 5.43 21.63
N PRO A 7 -8.02 5.45 21.11
CA PRO A 7 -8.85 4.26 21.10
C PRO A 7 -8.14 3.16 20.32
N PHE A 8 -8.47 1.90 20.59
CA PHE A 8 -8.07 0.77 19.74
C PHE A 8 -8.74 0.94 18.37
N ASP A 9 -8.15 1.77 17.52
CA ASP A 9 -8.52 1.89 16.11
C ASP A 9 -7.51 1.11 15.28
N ASN A 10 -8.03 0.51 14.23
CA ASN A 10 -7.27 -0.13 13.19
C ASN A 10 -6.58 0.98 12.39
N ASN A 11 -5.43 1.45 12.88
CA ASN A 11 -4.69 2.57 12.33
C ASN A 11 -4.23 2.28 10.89
N GLN A 12 -3.92 3.33 10.14
CA GLN A 12 -3.60 3.21 8.72
C GLN A 12 -2.37 2.32 8.47
N ALA A 13 -1.36 2.38 9.35
CA ALA A 13 -0.17 1.54 9.24
C ALA A 13 -0.50 0.03 9.36
N GLU A 14 -1.38 -0.34 10.29
CA GLU A 14 -1.85 -1.72 10.44
C GLU A 14 -2.62 -2.21 9.21
N ARG A 15 -3.45 -1.35 8.61
CA ARG A 15 -4.20 -1.68 7.38
C ARG A 15 -3.26 -1.93 6.21
N ASP A 16 -2.23 -1.10 6.05
CA ASP A 16 -1.25 -1.23 4.98
C ASP A 16 -0.40 -2.51 5.16
N ILE A 17 0.02 -2.83 6.39
CA ILE A 17 0.83 -4.04 6.69
C ILE A 17 0.00 -5.33 6.61
N ARG A 18 -1.30 -5.31 6.94
CA ARG A 18 -2.15 -6.50 7.02
C ARG A 18 -2.11 -7.35 5.75
N MET A 19 -2.06 -6.70 4.60
CA MET A 19 -2.09 -7.39 3.32
C MET A 19 -0.77 -8.06 2.97
N MET A 20 0.35 -7.54 3.48
CA MET A 20 1.64 -8.24 3.44
C MET A 20 1.58 -9.52 4.27
N LYS A 21 1.05 -9.45 5.49
CA LYS A 21 0.93 -10.62 6.36
C LYS A 21 -0.01 -11.67 5.79
N LEU A 22 -1.17 -11.24 5.28
CA LEU A 22 -2.15 -12.11 4.63
C LEU A 22 -1.55 -12.81 3.40
N LYS A 23 -0.74 -12.11 2.60
CA LYS A 23 -0.02 -12.72 1.48
C LYS A 23 0.98 -13.77 1.95
N GLN A 24 1.69 -13.52 3.05
CA GLN A 24 2.66 -14.45 3.62
C GLN A 24 1.99 -15.73 4.17
N THR A 25 0.83 -15.64 4.81
CA THR A 25 0.25 -16.76 5.56
C THR A 25 -0.91 -17.46 4.86
N ILE A 26 -1.77 -16.75 4.13
CA ILE A 26 -3.03 -17.30 3.59
C ILE A 26 -3.03 -17.30 2.06
N SER A 27 -2.62 -16.22 1.39
CA SER A 27 -2.69 -16.10 -0.07
C SER A 27 -1.48 -16.69 -0.81
N GLY A 28 -1.01 -17.87 -0.38
CA GLY A 28 -0.01 -18.67 -1.09
C GLY A 28 1.45 -18.23 -0.92
N GLY A 29 1.75 -17.28 -0.03
CA GLY A 29 3.11 -16.87 0.29
C GLY A 29 3.83 -16.07 -0.81
N PHE A 30 5.04 -15.61 -0.49
CA PHE A 30 5.99 -15.08 -1.46
C PHE A 30 7.00 -16.17 -1.83
N ARG A 31 7.25 -16.36 -3.13
CA ARG A 31 8.22 -17.34 -3.63
C ARG A 31 9.66 -16.79 -3.69
N SER A 32 9.81 -15.47 -3.61
CA SER A 32 11.11 -14.79 -3.61
C SER A 32 10.98 -13.43 -2.91
N ALA A 33 12.11 -12.91 -2.41
CA ALA A 33 12.17 -11.57 -1.83
C ALA A 33 11.86 -10.48 -2.87
N VAL A 34 12.30 -10.67 -4.13
CA VAL A 34 12.00 -9.78 -5.25
C VAL A 34 10.48 -9.68 -5.50
N GLY A 35 9.77 -10.81 -5.48
CA GLY A 35 8.31 -10.81 -5.62
C GLY A 35 7.60 -10.08 -4.47
N ALA A 36 8.16 -10.13 -3.26
CA ALA A 36 7.65 -9.37 -2.13
C ALA A 36 7.88 -7.86 -2.29
N GLN A 37 9.06 -7.44 -2.80
CA GLN A 37 9.35 -6.04 -3.10
C GLN A 37 8.42 -5.47 -4.18
N PHE A 38 8.13 -6.24 -5.23
CA PHE A 38 7.16 -5.79 -6.25
C PHE A 38 5.75 -5.63 -5.67
N PHE A 39 5.32 -6.58 -4.83
CA PHE A 39 4.01 -6.49 -4.16
C PHE A 39 3.93 -5.24 -3.29
N ASP A 40 4.96 -4.99 -2.48
CA ASP A 40 5.05 -3.82 -1.61
C ASP A 40 5.04 -2.51 -2.42
N SER A 41 5.85 -2.44 -3.49
CA SER A 41 5.94 -1.26 -4.36
C SER A 41 4.59 -0.90 -4.99
N ILE A 42 3.89 -1.89 -5.57
CA ILE A 42 2.57 -1.68 -6.20
C ILE A 42 1.56 -1.21 -5.15
N ARG A 43 1.55 -1.82 -3.97
CA ARG A 43 0.64 -1.45 -2.89
C ARG A 43 0.92 -0.07 -2.32
N GLY A 44 2.19 0.27 -2.12
CA GLY A 44 2.63 1.57 -1.66
C GLY A 44 2.18 2.67 -2.63
N TYR A 45 2.44 2.48 -3.92
CA TYR A 45 1.98 3.40 -4.98
C TYR A 45 0.46 3.63 -4.92
N LEU A 46 -0.34 2.55 -4.88
CA LEU A 46 -1.80 2.67 -4.82
C LEU A 46 -2.31 3.26 -3.50
N SER A 47 -1.68 2.94 -2.37
CA SER A 47 -2.05 3.51 -1.07
C SER A 47 -1.83 5.03 -1.07
N THR A 48 -0.72 5.50 -1.64
CA THR A 48 -0.42 6.92 -1.78
C THR A 48 -1.42 7.63 -2.70
N LEU A 49 -1.70 7.07 -3.88
CA LEU A 49 -2.67 7.65 -4.80
C LEU A 49 -4.09 7.69 -4.22
N LYS A 50 -4.47 6.66 -3.45
CA LYS A 50 -5.74 6.64 -2.74
C LYS A 50 -5.84 7.80 -1.74
N LYS A 51 -4.77 8.08 -1.00
CA LYS A 51 -4.70 9.20 -0.03
C LYS A 51 -4.79 10.55 -0.73
N GLN A 52 -4.28 10.65 -1.95
CA GLN A 52 -4.35 11.85 -2.80
C GLN A 52 -5.68 11.98 -3.55
N GLY A 53 -6.62 11.03 -3.39
CA GLY A 53 -7.94 11.08 -4.02
C GLY A 53 -8.00 10.65 -5.48
N HIS A 54 -6.96 9.99 -5.99
CA HIS A 54 -6.94 9.51 -7.37
C HIS A 54 -7.78 8.22 -7.57
N PRO A 55 -8.42 8.06 -8.74
CA PRO A 55 -9.11 6.82 -9.12
C PRO A 55 -8.08 5.69 -9.34
N LEU A 56 -8.14 4.64 -8.51
CA LEU A 56 -7.10 3.61 -8.50
C LEU A 56 -7.08 2.71 -9.75
N LEU A 57 -8.22 2.47 -10.38
CA LEU A 57 -8.28 1.64 -11.58
C LEU A 57 -7.61 2.34 -12.76
N ASP A 58 -7.95 3.62 -12.97
CA ASP A 58 -7.30 4.46 -13.98
C ASP A 58 -5.80 4.61 -13.70
N ALA A 59 -5.40 4.81 -12.43
CA ALA A 59 -4.00 4.84 -12.05
C ALA A 59 -3.22 3.55 -12.39
N LEU A 60 -3.88 2.39 -12.26
CA LEU A 60 -3.30 1.10 -12.65
C LEU A 60 -3.18 0.98 -14.16
N GLU A 61 -4.21 1.37 -14.89
CA GLU A 61 -4.21 1.38 -16.35
C GLU A 61 -3.08 2.26 -16.89
N GLN A 62 -2.99 3.50 -16.42
CA GLN A 62 -1.94 4.45 -16.78
C GLN A 62 -0.54 3.92 -16.45
N LEU A 63 -0.37 3.24 -15.32
CA LEU A 63 0.89 2.60 -14.93
C LEU A 63 1.31 1.52 -15.97
N PHE A 64 0.39 0.67 -16.42
CA PHE A 64 0.67 -0.37 -17.41
C PHE A 64 0.83 0.17 -18.83
N LEU A 65 0.22 1.33 -19.14
CA LEU A 65 0.42 2.04 -20.41
C LEU A 65 1.76 2.83 -20.46
N GLY A 66 2.53 2.85 -19.38
CA GLY A 66 3.82 3.57 -19.31
C GLY A 66 3.68 5.05 -18.98
N HIS A 67 2.53 5.47 -18.45
CA HIS A 67 2.23 6.84 -18.04
C HIS A 67 1.90 6.93 -16.55
N PRO A 68 2.81 6.53 -15.63
CA PRO A 68 2.51 6.51 -14.20
C PRO A 68 2.13 7.90 -13.67
N ILE A 69 1.13 7.95 -12.80
CA ILE A 69 0.75 9.17 -12.09
C ILE A 69 1.88 9.55 -11.15
N SER A 70 2.34 10.79 -11.24
CA SER A 70 3.39 11.29 -10.35
C SER A 70 2.86 11.43 -8.92
N LEU A 71 3.57 10.85 -7.96
CA LEU A 71 3.21 10.94 -6.56
C LEU A 71 3.53 12.34 -6.03
N ASN A 72 2.54 13.01 -5.43
CA ASN A 72 2.79 14.22 -4.65
C ASN A 72 3.25 13.87 -3.22
N LEU A 73 4.56 13.67 -3.05
CA LEU A 73 5.16 13.40 -1.75
C LEU A 73 5.38 14.73 -1.01
N GLN A 74 4.36 15.18 -0.28
CA GLN A 74 4.55 16.26 0.68
C GLN A 74 5.26 15.68 1.90
N ALA A 75 6.42 16.24 2.26
CA ALA A 75 7.06 15.94 3.53
C ALA A 75 6.21 16.59 4.65
N GLU A 76 5.76 15.78 5.61
CA GLU A 76 5.16 16.27 6.86
C GLU A 76 6.18 17.04 7.72
#